data_AF-A0A7W2RR68-F1
#
_entry.id   AF-A0A7W2RR68-F1
#
_cell.length_a   1.000
_cell.length_b   1.000
_cell.length_c   1.000
_cell.angle_alpha   90.00
_cell.angle_beta   90.00
_cell.angle_gamma   90.00
#
_symmetry.space_group_name_H-M   'P 1'
#
loop_
_entity.id
_entity.type
_entity.pdbx_description
1 polymer ?
#
loop_
_entity_poly.entity_id
_entity_poly.type
_entity_poly.pdbx_seq_one_letter_code
_entity_poly.pdbx_strand_id
1 'polypeptide(L)'
;MSIISITDEDVKYAESILLKAGQKFDDERVEFLKNLNTIDLQAVPGSGKTTVLLAKLLIFERYMPFKNGSGILVISHTNAAIDEIKSRIGAYCPKLFSYPNFVGTIQSFVNEFLAKPYISQKFNIHINKVDTNLFENHLLSEFKRIAWSTDYGKPTSFFWGRNIQKAKKKAIKSSENEKDVCNREVDKEIRNLYFDYSDNQIKLITDKKCLLKDPSNKKYQGIKKVIEDTLKSGFLSFEYAYIFANHFLKNNAIILRLL
;
A
#
# COMPACT_ATOMS: atom_id res chain seq x y z
N MET A 1 11.96 9.23 30.40
CA MET A 1 13.02 8.23 30.71
C MET A 1 13.35 7.51 29.43
N SER A 2 14.63 7.37 29.08
CA SER A 2 15.02 6.54 27.95
C SER A 2 14.56 5.10 28.21
N ILE A 3 13.85 4.52 27.24
CA ILE A 3 13.24 3.18 27.36
C ILE A 3 14.34 2.11 27.46
N ILE A 4 15.54 2.41 26.93
CA ILE A 4 16.70 1.54 26.85
C ILE A 4 17.99 2.36 26.97
N SER A 5 19.10 1.70 27.30
CA SER A 5 20.46 2.25 27.28
C SER A 5 21.38 1.23 26.61
N ILE A 6 21.90 1.56 25.43
CA ILE A 6 22.73 0.66 24.61
C ILE A 6 24.16 0.66 25.14
N THR A 7 24.64 -0.52 25.51
CA THR A 7 25.97 -0.74 26.09
C THR A 7 26.98 -1.20 25.04
N ASP A 8 28.27 -1.21 25.40
CA ASP A 8 29.32 -1.80 24.53
C ASP A 8 29.14 -3.30 24.32
N GLU A 9 28.50 -4.00 25.27
CA GLU A 9 28.19 -5.42 25.14
C GLU A 9 27.12 -5.67 24.09
N ASP A 10 26.18 -4.74 23.93
CA ASP A 10 25.16 -4.81 22.87
C ASP A 10 25.79 -4.61 21.49
N VAL A 11 26.73 -3.66 21.39
CA VAL A 11 27.50 -3.43 20.15
C VAL A 11 28.31 -4.67 19.78
N LYS A 12 29.07 -5.24 20.74
CA LYS A 12 29.85 -6.47 20.53
C LYS A 12 28.97 -7.65 20.09
N TYR A 13 27.77 -7.76 20.65
CA TYR A 13 26.81 -8.78 20.23
C TYR A 13 26.41 -8.60 18.76
N ALA A 14 26.04 -7.38 18.34
CA ALA A 14 25.71 -7.12 16.94
C ALA A 14 26.89 -7.36 15.99
N GLU A 15 28.11 -7.00 16.39
CA GLU A 15 29.34 -7.29 15.64
C GLU A 15 29.53 -8.80 15.43
N SER A 16 29.33 -9.60 16.47
CA SER A 16 29.50 -11.06 16.41
C SER A 16 28.56 -11.77 15.43
N ILE A 17 27.42 -11.14 15.11
CA ILE A 17 26.43 -11.67 14.17
C ILE A 17 26.68 -11.15 12.74
N LEU A 18 27.00 -9.87 12.59
CA LEU A 18 27.01 -9.20 11.29
C LEU A 18 28.39 -9.08 10.64
N LEU A 19 29.46 -9.11 11.44
CA LEU A 19 30.82 -8.88 10.96
C LEU A 19 31.64 -10.16 11.00
N LYS A 20 32.75 -10.19 10.25
CA LYS A 20 33.71 -11.30 10.33
C LYS A 20 34.44 -11.28 11.67
N ALA A 21 34.92 -12.43 12.10
CA ALA A 21 35.72 -12.54 13.32
C ALA A 21 36.87 -11.52 13.34
N GLY A 22 36.97 -10.76 14.43
CA GLY A 22 37.98 -9.71 14.63
C GLY A 22 37.64 -8.34 14.04
N GLN A 23 36.57 -8.21 13.25
CA GLN A 23 36.09 -6.90 12.78
C GLN A 23 35.21 -6.22 13.82
N LYS A 24 35.26 -4.89 13.83
CA LYS A 24 34.47 -4.03 14.71
C LYS A 24 33.89 -2.85 13.95
N PHE A 25 32.83 -2.28 14.46
CA PHE A 25 32.36 -0.96 14.04
C PHE A 25 33.37 0.10 14.47
N ASP A 26 33.55 1.12 13.64
CA ASP A 26 34.31 2.32 14.01
C ASP A 26 33.47 3.23 14.91
N ASP A 27 34.13 4.23 15.49
CA ASP A 27 33.54 5.11 16.52
C ASP A 27 32.27 5.82 16.02
N GLU A 28 32.24 6.25 14.76
CA GLU A 28 31.07 6.88 14.14
C GLU A 28 29.85 5.94 14.12
N ARG A 29 30.06 4.67 13.73
CA ARG A 29 28.98 3.67 13.74
C ARG A 29 28.57 3.30 15.15
N VAL A 30 29.51 3.23 16.10
CA VAL A 30 29.20 2.99 17.51
C VAL A 30 28.37 4.14 18.10
N GLU A 31 28.69 5.38 17.77
CA GLU A 31 27.92 6.55 18.15
C GLU A 31 26.50 6.50 17.57
N PHE A 32 26.36 6.18 16.29
CA PHE A 32 25.05 5.96 15.66
C PHE A 32 24.22 4.88 16.35
N LEU A 33 24.86 3.75 16.72
CA LEU A 33 24.18 2.64 17.40
C LEU A 33 23.66 3.07 18.76
N LYS A 34 24.44 3.83 19.53
CA LYS A 34 24.06 4.33 20.87
C LYS A 34 23.09 5.51 20.83
N ASN A 35 23.00 6.23 19.72
CA ASN A 35 22.11 7.37 19.56
C ASN A 35 20.63 6.93 19.47
N LEU A 36 19.78 7.42 20.37
CA LEU A 36 18.34 7.13 20.39
C LEU A 36 17.46 8.31 19.93
N ASN A 37 18.08 9.39 19.45
CA ASN A 37 17.40 10.56 18.91
C ASN A 37 17.11 10.39 17.41
N THR A 38 16.29 11.30 16.87
CA THR A 38 16.06 11.41 15.42
C THR A 38 17.33 11.85 14.72
N ILE A 39 17.76 11.07 13.72
CA ILE A 39 18.97 11.32 12.94
C ILE A 39 18.75 10.92 11.49
N ASP A 40 19.42 11.64 10.58
CA ASP A 40 19.52 11.27 9.17
C ASP A 40 20.92 10.66 8.92
N LEU A 41 20.96 9.47 8.32
CA LEU A 41 22.20 8.75 8.06
C LEU A 41 22.57 8.89 6.58
N GLN A 42 23.38 9.91 6.28
CA GLN A 42 23.82 10.21 4.92
C GLN A 42 24.82 9.20 4.36
N ALA A 43 24.91 9.19 3.03
CA ALA A 43 25.27 7.99 2.32
C ALA A 43 26.20 8.16 1.12
N VAL A 44 27.44 7.64 1.23
CA VAL A 44 28.24 7.24 0.05
C VAL A 44 28.08 5.74 -0.24
N PRO A 45 28.14 5.29 -1.51
CA PRO A 45 28.11 3.87 -1.85
C PRO A 45 29.16 3.06 -1.07
N GLY A 46 28.78 1.88 -0.57
CA GLY A 46 29.71 0.99 0.16
C GLY A 46 29.95 1.33 1.64
N SER A 47 29.38 2.40 2.19
CA SER A 47 29.59 2.82 3.59
C SER A 47 28.92 1.96 4.67
N GLY A 48 28.32 0.81 4.34
CA GLY A 48 27.81 -0.14 5.35
C GLY A 48 26.58 0.33 6.15
N LYS A 49 25.80 1.30 5.66
CA LYS A 49 24.57 1.78 6.32
C LYS A 49 23.57 0.68 6.65
N THR A 50 23.34 -0.22 5.68
CA THR A 50 22.44 -1.35 5.90
C THR A 50 22.95 -2.19 7.07
N THR A 51 24.25 -2.47 7.14
CA THR A 51 24.85 -3.23 8.24
C THR A 51 24.66 -2.56 9.59
N VAL A 52 24.91 -1.25 9.70
CA VAL A 52 24.75 -0.55 10.99
C VAL A 52 23.26 -0.44 11.40
N LEU A 53 22.34 -0.29 10.45
CA LEU A 53 20.91 -0.34 10.73
C LEU A 53 20.48 -1.72 11.26
N LEU A 54 20.96 -2.80 10.64
CA LEU A 54 20.70 -4.17 11.09
C LEU A 54 21.28 -4.42 12.48
N ALA A 55 22.48 -3.90 12.76
CA ALA A 55 23.10 -3.96 14.08
C ALA A 55 22.21 -3.29 15.13
N LYS A 56 21.65 -2.12 14.82
CA LYS A 56 20.72 -1.41 15.71
C LYS A 56 19.46 -2.21 16.01
N LEU A 57 18.90 -2.87 14.99
CA LEU A 57 17.73 -3.72 15.14
C LEU A 57 18.02 -4.98 15.98
N LEU A 58 19.19 -5.61 15.80
CA LEU A 58 19.66 -6.72 16.65
C LEU A 58 19.81 -6.30 18.11
N ILE A 59 20.28 -5.09 18.36
CA ILE A 59 20.39 -4.55 19.71
C ILE A 59 19.00 -4.34 20.30
N PHE A 60 18.08 -3.68 19.59
CA PHE A 60 16.72 -3.46 20.06
C PHE A 60 15.99 -4.77 20.38
N GLU A 61 16.22 -5.83 19.62
CA GLU A 61 15.67 -7.16 19.91
C GLU A 61 15.91 -7.59 21.36
N ARG A 62 17.09 -7.31 21.93
CA ARG A 62 17.44 -7.72 23.29
C ARG A 62 16.58 -7.04 24.37
N TYR A 63 15.99 -5.89 24.06
CA TYR A 63 15.16 -5.11 24.97
C TYR A 63 13.66 -5.27 24.74
N MET A 64 13.25 -5.95 23.66
CA MET A 64 11.85 -6.19 23.35
C MET A 64 11.28 -7.39 24.15
N PRO A 65 9.97 -7.38 24.49
CA PRO A 65 9.03 -6.26 24.31
C PRO A 65 9.34 -5.11 25.28
N PHE A 66 9.11 -3.87 24.83
CA PHE A 66 9.35 -2.69 25.67
C PHE A 66 8.29 -2.59 26.78
N LYS A 67 8.71 -2.18 27.99
CA LYS A 67 7.86 -2.13 29.19
C LYS A 67 6.63 -1.22 29.08
N ASN A 68 6.70 -0.19 28.24
CA ASN A 68 5.62 0.77 28.00
C ASN A 68 4.66 0.32 26.86
N GLY A 69 4.87 -0.86 26.28
CA GLY A 69 4.04 -1.38 25.19
C GLY A 69 4.30 -0.77 23.81
N SER A 70 5.29 0.11 23.65
CA SER A 70 5.67 0.61 22.33
C SER A 70 6.36 -0.46 21.49
N GLY A 71 6.42 -0.25 20.17
CA GLY A 71 7.13 -1.11 19.22
C GLY A 71 8.08 -0.30 18.32
N ILE A 72 8.87 -1.03 17.54
CA ILE A 72 9.73 -0.53 16.48
C ILE A 72 8.97 -0.56 15.15
N LEU A 73 9.02 0.54 14.43
CA LEU A 73 8.50 0.69 13.07
C LEU A 73 9.65 0.79 12.07
N VAL A 74 9.78 -0.19 11.20
CA VAL A 74 10.74 -0.21 10.08
C VAL A 74 9.97 -0.18 8.77
N ILE A 75 10.18 0.89 8.00
CA ILE A 75 9.52 1.12 6.71
C ILE A 75 10.56 1.19 5.59
N SER A 76 10.26 0.55 4.47
CA SER A 76 10.99 0.71 3.21
C SER A 76 10.06 0.95 2.02
N HIS A 77 10.62 1.33 0.87
CA HIS A 77 9.89 1.47 -0.39
C HIS A 77 9.74 0.15 -1.15
N THR A 78 10.60 -0.85 -0.91
CA THR A 78 10.63 -2.09 -1.70
C THR A 78 10.58 -3.33 -0.82
N ASN A 79 9.95 -4.39 -1.33
CA ASN A 79 9.99 -5.70 -0.67
C ASN A 79 11.41 -6.25 -0.60
N ALA A 80 12.24 -6.01 -1.62
CA ALA A 80 13.63 -6.47 -1.64
C ALA A 80 14.44 -5.97 -0.41
N ALA A 81 14.24 -4.72 0.02
CA ALA A 81 14.89 -4.20 1.22
C ALA A 81 14.36 -4.88 2.50
N ILE A 82 13.07 -5.17 2.57
CA ILE A 82 12.47 -5.91 3.70
C ILE A 82 12.97 -7.36 3.74
N ASP A 83 13.07 -8.01 2.58
CA ASP A 83 13.60 -9.36 2.43
C ASP A 83 15.10 -9.41 2.79
N GLU A 84 15.86 -8.37 2.46
CA GLU A 84 17.25 -8.23 2.92
C GLU A 84 17.33 -8.15 4.45
N ILE A 85 16.49 -7.32 5.09
CA ILE A 85 16.45 -7.23 6.56
C ILE A 85 16.08 -8.59 7.16
N LYS A 86 15.00 -9.22 6.67
CA LYS A 86 14.50 -10.49 7.19
C LYS A 86 15.50 -11.63 6.99
N SER A 87 16.17 -11.70 5.84
CA SER A 87 17.16 -12.75 5.57
C SER A 87 18.42 -12.60 6.44
N ARG A 88 18.87 -11.37 6.71
CA ARG A 88 20.09 -11.16 7.49
C ARG A 88 19.91 -11.28 9.00
N ILE A 89 18.80 -10.76 9.55
CA ILE A 89 18.59 -10.74 11.01
C ILE A 89 17.34 -11.49 11.49
N GLY A 90 16.50 -12.01 10.59
CA GLY A 90 15.21 -12.62 10.95
C GLY A 90 15.32 -13.81 11.90
N ALA A 91 16.34 -14.65 11.74
CA ALA A 91 16.58 -15.78 12.65
C ALA A 91 16.97 -15.34 14.07
N TYR A 92 17.52 -14.13 14.21
CA TYR A 92 18.00 -13.59 15.48
C TYR A 92 16.97 -12.64 16.13
N CYS A 93 16.03 -12.10 15.35
CA CYS A 93 15.08 -11.07 15.80
C CYS A 93 13.61 -11.51 15.79
N PRO A 94 13.19 -12.63 16.41
CA PRO A 94 11.80 -13.06 16.37
C PRO A 94 10.82 -12.03 16.96
N LYS A 95 11.22 -11.24 17.97
CA LYS A 95 10.34 -10.25 18.61
C LYS A 95 10.13 -9.03 17.70
N LEU A 96 11.16 -8.57 16.99
CA LEU A 96 11.07 -7.50 15.99
C LEU A 96 10.04 -7.78 14.90
N PHE A 97 9.87 -9.04 14.49
CA PHE A 97 8.89 -9.45 13.47
C PHE A 97 7.53 -9.85 14.06
N SER A 98 7.28 -9.52 15.32
CA SER A 98 6.03 -9.79 16.03
C SER A 98 5.43 -8.52 16.64
N TYR A 99 4.13 -8.53 16.91
CA TYR A 99 3.44 -7.43 17.58
C TYR A 99 4.13 -7.08 18.93
N PRO A 100 4.30 -5.79 19.29
CA PRO A 100 3.74 -4.58 18.66
C PRO A 100 4.59 -3.95 17.55
N ASN A 101 5.60 -4.65 17.03
CA ASN A 101 6.51 -4.11 16.03
C ASN A 101 5.96 -4.27 14.60
N PHE A 102 6.50 -3.49 13.67
CA PHE A 102 6.21 -3.63 12.24
C PHE A 102 7.47 -3.48 11.40
N VAL A 103 7.70 -4.44 10.52
CA VAL A 103 8.76 -4.39 9.50
C VAL A 103 8.12 -4.66 8.15
N GLY A 104 8.06 -3.64 7.28
CA GLY A 104 7.35 -3.76 6.01
C GLY A 104 7.53 -2.57 5.10
N THR A 105 6.81 -2.58 3.97
CA THR A 105 6.82 -1.43 3.06
C THR A 105 5.87 -0.34 3.54
N ILE A 106 6.05 0.89 3.05
CA ILE A 106 5.10 1.98 3.30
C ILE A 106 3.70 1.59 2.85
N GLN A 107 3.61 0.83 1.76
CA GLN A 107 2.35 0.34 1.20
C GLN A 107 1.69 -0.69 2.12
N SER A 108 2.42 -1.68 2.63
CA SER A 108 1.83 -2.65 3.56
C SER A 108 1.42 -1.98 4.88
N PHE A 109 2.17 -0.97 5.34
CA PHE A 109 1.82 -0.17 6.51
C PHE A 109 0.50 0.59 6.29
N VAL A 110 0.38 1.34 5.19
CA VAL A 110 -0.84 2.08 4.83
C VAL A 110 -2.03 1.14 4.69
N ASN A 111 -1.83 -0.02 4.07
CA ASN A 111 -2.89 -1.01 3.92
C ASN A 111 -3.38 -1.51 5.29
N GLU A 112 -2.47 -1.93 6.15
CA GLU A 112 -2.79 -2.60 7.42
C GLU A 112 -3.35 -1.65 8.47
N PHE A 113 -2.75 -0.47 8.64
CA PHE A 113 -3.08 0.43 9.74
C PHE A 113 -4.00 1.59 9.34
N LEU A 114 -4.21 1.85 8.04
CA LEU A 114 -5.03 2.97 7.59
C LEU A 114 -6.21 2.54 6.71
N ALA A 115 -5.95 1.92 5.56
CA ALA A 115 -6.99 1.63 4.58
C ALA A 115 -7.97 0.56 5.08
N LYS A 116 -7.48 -0.61 5.50
CA LYS A 116 -8.35 -1.70 5.99
C LYS A 116 -9.16 -1.28 7.23
N PRO A 117 -8.59 -0.65 8.27
CA PRO A 117 -9.36 -0.22 9.44
C PRO A 117 -10.45 0.78 9.07
N TYR A 118 -10.16 1.77 8.20
CA TYR A 118 -11.16 2.73 7.77
C TYR A 118 -12.32 2.06 7.01
N ILE A 119 -12.00 1.16 6.08
CA ILE A 119 -13.02 0.47 5.29
C ILE A 119 -13.91 -0.41 6.20
N SER A 120 -13.28 -1.14 7.12
CA SER A 120 -13.99 -1.97 8.09
C SER A 120 -14.90 -1.15 8.98
N GLN A 121 -14.40 -0.07 9.59
CA GLN A 121 -15.18 0.78 10.48
C GLN A 121 -16.30 1.54 9.76
N LYS A 122 -16.05 2.03 8.55
CA LYS A 122 -17.00 2.91 7.85
C LYS A 122 -18.06 2.14 7.05
N PHE A 123 -17.68 1.01 6.47
CA PHE A 123 -18.55 0.28 5.54
C PHE A 123 -18.87 -1.14 5.99
N ASN A 124 -18.32 -1.60 7.13
CA ASN A 124 -18.44 -2.98 7.60
C ASN A 124 -18.00 -4.01 6.54
N ILE A 125 -16.92 -3.66 5.81
CA ILE A 125 -16.33 -4.51 4.76
C ILE A 125 -14.96 -4.98 5.24
N HIS A 126 -14.74 -6.29 5.18
CA HIS A 126 -13.43 -6.88 5.45
C HIS A 126 -12.64 -7.05 4.15
N ILE A 127 -11.51 -6.36 4.03
CA ILE A 127 -10.61 -6.48 2.87
C ILE A 127 -9.62 -7.61 3.14
N ASN A 128 -9.77 -8.70 2.37
CA ASN A 128 -8.93 -9.89 2.44
C ASN A 128 -7.58 -9.66 1.77
N LYS A 129 -7.59 -9.00 0.60
CA LYS A 129 -6.38 -8.83 -0.21
C LYS A 129 -6.35 -7.45 -0.87
N VAL A 130 -5.22 -6.77 -0.71
CA VAL A 130 -4.91 -5.56 -1.48
C VAL A 130 -4.01 -5.95 -2.63
N ASP A 131 -4.54 -5.92 -3.85
CA ASP A 131 -3.90 -6.36 -5.09
C ASP A 131 -4.63 -5.73 -6.28
N THR A 132 -3.94 -4.83 -6.99
CA THR A 132 -4.54 -4.07 -8.10
C THR A 132 -5.06 -4.99 -9.20
N ASN A 133 -4.33 -6.03 -9.58
CA ASN A 133 -4.76 -6.93 -10.66
C ASN A 133 -6.01 -7.73 -10.29
N LEU A 134 -6.06 -8.23 -9.05
CA LEU A 134 -7.25 -8.95 -8.58
C LEU A 134 -8.47 -8.05 -8.48
N PHE A 135 -8.31 -6.83 -7.93
CA PHE A 135 -9.37 -5.84 -7.89
C PHE A 135 -9.89 -5.51 -9.29
N GLU A 136 -9.00 -5.18 -10.23
CA GLU A 136 -9.36 -4.87 -11.61
C GLU A 136 -10.10 -6.00 -12.32
N ASN A 137 -9.64 -7.24 -12.13
CA ASN A 137 -10.28 -8.42 -12.73
C ASN A 137 -11.68 -8.66 -12.15
N HIS A 138 -11.85 -8.55 -10.83
CA HIS A 138 -13.16 -8.66 -10.19
C HIS A 138 -14.09 -7.52 -10.61
N LEU A 139 -13.59 -6.29 -10.65
CA LEU A 139 -14.35 -5.12 -11.08
C LEU A 139 -14.88 -5.28 -12.52
N LEU A 140 -14.02 -5.74 -13.43
CA LEU A 140 -14.44 -6.02 -14.80
C LEU A 140 -15.45 -7.17 -14.87
N SER A 141 -15.28 -8.22 -14.06
CA SER A 141 -16.23 -9.34 -13.98
C SER A 141 -17.61 -8.87 -13.54
N GLU A 142 -17.68 -8.09 -12.45
CA GLU A 142 -18.95 -7.53 -11.94
C GLU A 142 -19.58 -6.56 -12.95
N PHE A 143 -18.77 -5.74 -13.63
CA PHE A 143 -19.26 -4.88 -14.71
C PHE A 143 -19.91 -5.68 -15.84
N LYS A 144 -19.30 -6.79 -16.28
CA LYS A 144 -19.83 -7.63 -17.37
C LYS A 144 -21.23 -8.18 -17.06
N ARG A 145 -21.58 -8.36 -15.78
CA ARG A 145 -22.93 -8.80 -15.36
C ARG A 145 -24.00 -7.75 -15.62
N ILE A 146 -23.64 -6.47 -15.64
CA ILE A 146 -24.58 -5.35 -15.86
C ILE A 146 -24.39 -4.62 -17.19
N ALA A 147 -23.34 -4.94 -17.94
CA ALA A 147 -22.86 -4.27 -19.15
C ALA A 147 -23.98 -3.77 -20.08
N TRP A 148 -24.96 -4.62 -20.37
CA TRP A 148 -26.06 -4.33 -21.29
C TRP A 148 -27.44 -4.32 -20.64
N SER A 149 -27.51 -4.33 -19.30
CA SER A 149 -28.78 -4.30 -18.56
C SER A 149 -29.50 -2.95 -18.77
N THR A 150 -30.80 -3.02 -19.07
CA THR A 150 -31.68 -1.84 -19.20
C THR A 150 -31.95 -1.16 -17.86
N ASP A 151 -31.88 -1.91 -16.76
CA ASP A 151 -32.08 -1.38 -15.40
C ASP A 151 -31.02 -0.35 -15.05
N TYR A 152 -29.79 -0.56 -15.55
CA TYR A 152 -28.66 0.35 -15.39
C TYR A 152 -28.41 1.23 -16.62
N GLY A 153 -29.39 1.31 -17.53
CA GLY A 153 -29.32 2.18 -18.71
C GLY A 153 -28.24 1.79 -19.73
N LYS A 154 -27.98 0.48 -19.87
CA LYS A 154 -26.97 -0.12 -20.76
C LYS A 154 -25.58 0.53 -20.59
N PRO A 155 -24.92 0.37 -19.43
CA PRO A 155 -23.67 1.06 -19.09
C PRO A 155 -22.59 0.98 -20.17
N THR A 156 -22.45 -0.15 -20.87
CA THR A 156 -21.46 -0.31 -21.94
C THR A 156 -21.61 0.73 -23.05
N SER A 157 -22.83 1.18 -23.36
CA SER A 157 -23.05 2.22 -24.38
C SER A 157 -22.36 3.55 -24.05
N PHE A 158 -22.26 3.90 -22.76
CA PHE A 158 -21.55 5.09 -22.29
C PHE A 158 -20.04 4.96 -22.47
N PHE A 159 -19.45 3.85 -22.00
CA PHE A 159 -18.01 3.63 -22.15
C PHE A 159 -17.62 3.44 -23.62
N TRP A 160 -18.46 2.79 -24.42
CA TRP A 160 -18.26 2.66 -25.85
C TRP A 160 -18.18 4.03 -26.54
N GLY A 161 -19.18 4.90 -26.32
CA GLY A 161 -19.21 6.24 -26.91
C GLY A 161 -17.99 7.09 -26.56
N ARG A 162 -17.42 6.90 -25.37
CA ARG A 162 -16.21 7.59 -24.92
C ARG A 162 -14.94 7.10 -25.62
N ASN A 163 -14.87 5.82 -25.96
CA ASN A 163 -13.65 5.19 -26.46
C ASN A 163 -13.63 5.02 -27.98
N ILE A 164 -14.77 5.06 -28.68
CA ILE A 164 -14.88 4.70 -30.09
C ILE A 164 -13.98 5.54 -31.02
N GLN A 165 -13.86 6.86 -30.76
CA GLN A 165 -13.03 7.72 -31.60
C GLN A 165 -11.52 7.45 -31.42
N LYS A 166 -11.11 7.14 -30.18
CA LYS A 166 -9.74 6.72 -29.88
C LYS A 166 -9.45 5.33 -30.47
N ALA A 167 -10.42 4.43 -30.38
CA ALA A 167 -10.35 3.08 -30.92
C ALA A 167 -10.18 3.09 -32.45
N LYS A 168 -10.99 3.89 -33.17
CA LYS A 168 -10.85 4.12 -34.61
C LYS A 168 -9.44 4.51 -35.02
N LYS A 169 -8.88 5.53 -34.35
CA LYS A 169 -7.52 6.01 -34.62
C LYS A 169 -6.46 4.94 -34.35
N LYS A 170 -6.62 4.13 -33.31
CA LYS A 170 -5.70 3.04 -32.98
C LYS A 170 -5.81 1.89 -33.98
N ALA A 171 -7.03 1.46 -34.30
CA ALA A 171 -7.34 0.39 -35.24
C ALA A 171 -6.70 0.61 -36.62
N ILE A 172 -6.77 1.85 -37.14
CA ILE A 172 -6.11 2.22 -38.40
C ILE A 172 -4.59 2.06 -38.31
N LYS A 173 -3.98 2.46 -37.20
CA LYS A 173 -2.52 2.39 -37.01
C LYS A 173 -2.01 0.97 -36.78
N SER A 174 -2.79 0.13 -36.12
CA SER A 174 -2.41 -1.25 -35.80
C SER A 174 -2.98 -2.30 -36.77
N SER A 175 -3.74 -1.86 -37.79
CA SER A 175 -4.46 -2.75 -38.72
C SER A 175 -5.36 -3.78 -38.01
N GLU A 176 -6.01 -3.35 -36.92
CA GLU A 176 -6.89 -4.20 -36.10
C GLU A 176 -8.37 -3.87 -36.30
N ASN A 177 -9.26 -4.77 -35.87
CA ASN A 177 -10.70 -4.52 -35.87
C ASN A 177 -11.07 -3.43 -34.85
N GLU A 178 -11.78 -2.39 -35.31
CA GLU A 178 -12.23 -1.26 -34.48
C GLU A 178 -13.02 -1.70 -33.23
N LYS A 179 -13.90 -2.70 -33.38
CA LYS A 179 -14.75 -3.16 -32.27
C LYS A 179 -13.92 -3.82 -31.19
N ASP A 180 -12.94 -4.64 -31.57
CA ASP A 180 -12.04 -5.31 -30.62
C ASP A 180 -11.16 -4.29 -29.90
N VAL A 181 -10.63 -3.30 -30.61
CA VAL A 181 -9.88 -2.20 -30.01
C VAL A 181 -10.76 -1.42 -29.03
N CYS A 182 -12.00 -1.10 -29.41
CA CYS A 182 -12.92 -0.37 -28.54
C CYS A 182 -13.27 -1.16 -27.28
N ASN A 183 -13.57 -2.45 -27.39
CA ASN A 183 -13.79 -3.35 -26.25
C ASN A 183 -12.60 -3.35 -25.29
N ARG A 184 -11.36 -3.44 -25.80
CA ARG A 184 -10.16 -3.39 -24.95
C ARG A 184 -9.98 -2.04 -24.25
N GLU A 185 -10.34 -0.92 -24.90
CA GLU A 185 -10.26 0.39 -24.26
C GLU A 185 -11.39 0.60 -23.23
N VAL A 186 -12.58 0.05 -23.47
CA VAL A 186 -13.66 -0.02 -22.46
C VAL A 186 -13.20 -0.82 -21.26
N ASP A 187 -12.70 -2.04 -21.45
CA ASP A 187 -12.20 -2.89 -20.36
C ASP A 187 -11.11 -2.18 -19.54
N LYS A 188 -10.18 -1.48 -20.20
CA LYS A 188 -9.17 -0.65 -19.53
C LYS A 188 -9.79 0.48 -18.71
N GLU A 189 -10.79 1.20 -19.23
CA GLU A 189 -11.44 2.28 -18.50
C GLU A 189 -12.20 1.72 -17.28
N ILE A 190 -12.89 0.59 -17.42
CA ILE A 190 -13.61 -0.09 -16.32
C ILE A 190 -12.65 -0.47 -15.19
N ARG A 191 -11.51 -1.10 -15.52
CA ARG A 191 -10.49 -1.51 -14.54
C ARG A 191 -9.97 -0.35 -13.68
N ASN A 192 -9.99 0.86 -14.24
CA ASN A 192 -9.52 2.06 -13.56
C ASN A 192 -10.60 2.80 -12.75
N LEU A 193 -11.82 2.27 -12.64
CA LEU A 193 -12.88 2.95 -11.90
C LEU A 193 -12.70 2.84 -10.39
N TYR A 194 -13.01 3.93 -9.70
CA TYR A 194 -13.24 3.94 -8.25
C TYR A 194 -14.38 4.89 -7.90
N PHE A 195 -14.92 4.72 -6.69
CA PHE A 195 -15.95 5.59 -6.14
C PHE A 195 -15.32 6.49 -5.07
N ASP A 196 -15.45 7.80 -5.23
CA ASP A 196 -14.91 8.75 -4.28
C ASP A 196 -15.99 9.10 -3.24
N TYR A 197 -15.85 8.54 -2.04
CA TYR A 197 -16.82 8.72 -0.97
C TYR A 197 -16.88 10.15 -0.40
N SER A 198 -15.89 11.02 -0.67
CA SER A 198 -15.97 12.41 -0.18
C SER A 198 -16.89 13.29 -1.00
N ASP A 199 -17.03 13.04 -2.31
CA ASP A 199 -17.88 13.85 -3.20
C ASP A 199 -18.93 13.04 -3.95
N ASN A 200 -19.04 11.74 -3.64
CA ASN A 200 -19.99 10.80 -4.22
C ASN A 200 -19.90 10.68 -5.75
N GLN A 201 -18.68 10.75 -6.30
CA GLN A 201 -18.46 10.64 -7.75
C GLN A 201 -17.77 9.34 -8.14
N ILE A 202 -18.06 8.89 -9.36
CA ILE A 202 -17.36 7.78 -10.01
C ILE A 202 -16.25 8.40 -10.86
N LYS A 203 -15.00 8.03 -10.56
CA LYS A 203 -13.80 8.63 -11.14
C LYS A 203 -12.86 7.56 -11.68
N LEU A 204 -11.89 7.98 -12.48
CA LEU A 204 -10.76 7.15 -12.89
C LEU A 204 -9.60 7.30 -11.92
N ILE A 205 -8.99 6.20 -11.51
CA ILE A 205 -7.83 6.16 -10.61
C ILE A 205 -6.65 6.93 -11.20
N THR A 206 -6.43 6.82 -12.51
CA THR A 206 -5.26 7.33 -13.25
C THR A 206 -5.13 8.84 -13.25
N ASP A 207 -6.24 9.56 -13.44
CA ASP A 207 -6.24 11.02 -13.65
C ASP A 207 -7.29 11.75 -12.79
N LYS A 208 -7.98 11.01 -11.91
CA LYS A 208 -9.06 11.50 -11.03
C LYS A 208 -10.23 12.14 -11.80
N LYS A 209 -10.36 11.87 -13.10
CA LYS A 209 -11.43 12.40 -13.94
C LYS A 209 -12.79 11.86 -13.49
N CYS A 210 -13.72 12.76 -13.16
CA CYS A 210 -15.11 12.42 -12.91
C CYS A 210 -15.81 11.94 -14.18
N LEU A 211 -16.46 10.77 -14.09
CA LEU A 211 -17.24 10.18 -15.18
C LEU A 211 -18.74 10.27 -14.93
N LEU A 212 -19.19 10.01 -13.71
CA LEU A 212 -20.59 10.02 -13.31
C LEU A 212 -20.70 10.62 -11.90
N LYS A 213 -21.63 11.55 -11.70
CA LYS A 213 -21.82 12.29 -10.43
C LYS A 213 -23.28 12.44 -9.98
N ASP A 214 -24.23 11.99 -10.80
CA ASP A 214 -25.66 12.15 -10.54
C ASP A 214 -26.24 10.84 -9.99
N PRO A 215 -26.65 10.79 -8.70
CA PRO A 215 -27.24 9.59 -8.08
C PRO A 215 -28.55 9.11 -8.71
N SER A 216 -29.28 9.97 -9.43
CA SER A 216 -30.51 9.59 -10.13
C SER A 216 -30.24 8.86 -11.46
N ASN A 217 -29.01 8.95 -11.97
CA ASN A 217 -28.62 8.33 -13.22
C ASN A 217 -28.47 6.80 -13.05
N LYS A 218 -29.23 6.02 -13.84
CA LYS A 218 -29.17 4.55 -13.83
C LYS A 218 -27.76 3.98 -14.03
N LYS A 219 -26.92 4.62 -14.86
CA LYS A 219 -25.52 4.20 -15.06
C LYS A 219 -24.68 4.46 -13.83
N TYR A 220 -24.90 5.59 -13.15
CA TYR A 220 -24.23 5.88 -11.87
C TYR A 220 -24.55 4.80 -10.85
N GLN A 221 -25.82 4.47 -10.68
CA GLN A 221 -26.27 3.46 -9.72
C GLN A 221 -25.64 2.09 -10.03
N GLY A 222 -25.63 1.68 -11.30
CA GLY A 222 -25.01 0.42 -11.72
C GLY A 222 -23.52 0.36 -11.48
N ILE A 223 -22.78 1.41 -11.86
CA ILE A 223 -21.32 1.42 -11.71
C ILE A 223 -20.91 1.56 -10.24
N LYS A 224 -21.64 2.35 -9.45
CA LYS A 224 -21.43 2.41 -8.00
C LYS A 224 -21.63 1.02 -7.37
N LYS A 225 -22.71 0.33 -7.73
CA LYS A 225 -22.99 -1.04 -7.28
C LYS A 225 -21.85 -2.00 -7.64
N VAL A 226 -21.33 -1.96 -8.86
CA VAL A 226 -20.20 -2.79 -9.31
C VAL A 226 -18.95 -2.56 -8.44
N ILE A 227 -18.61 -1.31 -8.14
CA ILE A 227 -17.46 -0.97 -7.28
C ILE A 227 -17.70 -1.46 -5.85
N GLU A 228 -18.89 -1.24 -5.30
CA GLU A 228 -19.24 -1.67 -3.94
C GLU A 228 -19.26 -3.20 -3.80
N ASP A 229 -19.80 -3.91 -4.78
CA ASP A 229 -19.83 -5.38 -4.79
C ASP A 229 -18.40 -5.95 -4.93
N THR A 230 -17.53 -5.29 -5.69
CA THR A 230 -16.10 -5.62 -5.74
C THR A 230 -15.43 -5.45 -4.37
N LEU A 231 -15.65 -4.33 -3.68
CA LEU A 231 -15.12 -4.12 -2.33
C LEU A 231 -15.66 -5.16 -1.33
N LYS A 232 -16.96 -5.46 -1.38
CA LYS A 232 -17.62 -6.46 -0.52
C LYS A 232 -17.08 -7.87 -0.74
N SER A 233 -16.55 -8.18 -1.93
CA SER A 233 -15.86 -9.45 -2.18
C SER A 233 -14.46 -9.53 -1.53
N GLY A 234 -14.01 -8.44 -0.90
CA GLY A 234 -12.79 -8.41 -0.09
C GLY A 234 -11.52 -8.03 -0.87
N PHE A 235 -11.66 -7.48 -2.09
CA PHE A 235 -10.53 -7.01 -2.89
C PHE A 235 -10.44 -5.49 -2.91
N LEU A 236 -9.22 -4.98 -2.95
CA LEU A 236 -8.91 -3.55 -3.03
C LEU A 236 -7.65 -3.34 -3.88
N SER A 237 -7.61 -2.33 -4.74
CA SER A 237 -6.37 -1.95 -5.43
C SER A 237 -5.46 -1.11 -4.53
N PHE A 238 -4.16 -1.07 -4.84
CA PHE A 238 -3.22 -0.27 -4.05
C PHE A 238 -3.55 1.22 -4.09
N GLU A 239 -3.87 1.74 -5.27
CA GLU A 239 -4.21 3.13 -5.47
C GLU A 239 -5.49 3.52 -4.70
N TYR A 240 -6.47 2.61 -4.66
CA TYR A 240 -7.71 2.85 -3.93
C TYR A 240 -7.51 2.76 -2.41
N ALA A 241 -6.60 1.89 -1.95
CA ALA A 241 -6.18 1.86 -0.55
C ALA A 241 -5.62 3.21 -0.07
N TYR A 242 -4.77 3.87 -0.87
CA TYR A 242 -4.28 5.22 -0.54
C TYR A 242 -5.40 6.26 -0.48
N ILE A 243 -6.44 6.15 -1.32
CA ILE A 243 -7.60 7.06 -1.26
C ILE A 243 -8.35 6.86 0.06
N PHE A 244 -8.61 5.62 0.47
CA PHE A 244 -9.24 5.32 1.76
C PHE A 244 -8.37 5.75 2.95
N ALA A 245 -7.06 5.51 2.90
CA ALA A 245 -6.14 5.94 3.95
C ALA A 245 -6.13 7.47 4.10
N ASN A 246 -6.10 8.22 3.00
CA ASN A 246 -6.18 9.68 3.04
C ASN A 246 -7.52 10.16 3.62
N HIS A 247 -8.63 9.51 3.29
CA HIS A 247 -9.92 9.81 3.91
C HIS A 247 -9.90 9.52 5.41
N PHE A 248 -9.25 8.44 5.83
CA PHE A 248 -9.13 8.10 7.25
C PHE A 248 -8.39 9.18 8.03
N LEU A 249 -7.23 9.61 7.52
CA LEU A 249 -6.40 10.65 8.13
C LEU A 249 -7.12 12.01 8.19
N LYS A 250 -7.82 12.40 7.11
CA LYS A 250 -8.59 13.64 7.08
C LYS A 250 -9.75 13.66 8.07
N ASN A 251 -10.41 12.52 8.26
CA ASN A 251 -11.57 12.41 9.15
C ASN A 251 -11.19 12.11 10.61
N ASN A 252 -9.93 11.79 10.90
CA ASN A 252 -9.48 11.40 12.24
C ASN A 252 -8.13 12.06 12.58
N ALA A 253 -8.18 13.32 13.02
CA ALA A 253 -6.99 14.09 13.38
C ALA A 253 -6.12 13.46 14.48
N ILE A 254 -6.70 12.60 15.33
CA ILE A 254 -5.95 11.86 16.36
C ILE A 254 -4.97 10.87 15.72
N ILE A 255 -5.33 10.22 14.61
CA ILE A 255 -4.47 9.24 13.93
C ILE A 255 -3.22 9.92 13.37
N LEU A 256 -3.36 11.13 12.83
CA LEU A 256 -2.22 11.94 12.39
C LEU A 256 -1.25 12.28 13.52
N ARG A 257 -1.68 12.27 14.79
CA ARG A 257 -0.80 12.50 15.94
C ARG A 257 -0.11 11.22 16.43
N LEU A 258 -0.57 10.06 15.98
CA LEU A 258 -0.01 8.75 16.34
C LEU A 258 1.02 8.25 15.30
N LEU A 259 1.04 8.84 14.10
CA LEU A 259 2.01 8.58 13.03
C LEU A 259 3.16 9.58 13.10
#